data_AF-A0A815K4X2-F1
#
_entry.id   AF-A0A815K4X2-F1
#
_cell.length_a   1.000
_cell.length_b   1.000
_cell.length_c   1.000
_cell.angle_alpha   90.00
_cell.angle_beta   90.00
_cell.angle_gamma   90.00
#
_symmetry.space_group_name_H-M   'P 1'
#
loop_
_entity.id
_entity.type
_entity.pdbx_description
1 polymer ?
#
loop_
_entity_poly.entity_id
_entity_poly.type
_entity_poly.pdbx_seq_one_letter_code
_entity_poly.pdbx_strand_id
1 'polypeptide(L)'
;MKKAIGKRKPILACLSPAYRASKVCMAEVEYANKNSSPIISVIVEAKYKIQGWLKHIIGGKNPIDLTQKNFNDELLEVLEEIEKTTSLD
;
A
#
# COMPACT_ATOMS: atom_id res chain seq x y z
N MET A 1 -17.12 -19.98 -20.94
CA MET A 1 -17.28 -18.53 -20.71
C MET A 1 -16.52 -18.14 -19.45
N LYS A 2 -15.24 -17.76 -19.56
CA LYS A 2 -14.47 -17.20 -18.44
C LYS A 2 -14.85 -15.73 -18.33
N LYS A 3 -15.80 -15.42 -17.45
CA LYS A 3 -16.20 -14.05 -17.12
C LYS A 3 -14.91 -13.32 -16.71
N ALA A 4 -14.54 -12.27 -17.43
CA ALA A 4 -13.45 -11.38 -17.05
C ALA A 4 -13.75 -10.81 -15.67
N ILE A 5 -13.22 -11.45 -14.62
CA ILE A 5 -13.24 -10.93 -13.27
C ILE A 5 -12.34 -9.69 -13.34
N GLY A 6 -12.97 -8.51 -13.34
CA GLY A 6 -12.31 -7.24 -13.67
C GLY A 6 -11.00 -7.08 -12.91
N LYS A 7 -9.93 -6.83 -13.67
CA LYS A 7 -8.57 -6.58 -13.18
C LYS A 7 -8.60 -5.42 -12.18
N ARG A 8 -8.31 -5.68 -10.90
CA ARG A 8 -8.34 -4.63 -9.86
C ARG A 8 -6.96 -4.00 -9.76
N LYS A 9 -6.88 -2.71 -10.08
CA LYS A 9 -5.63 -1.94 -10.01
C LYS A 9 -5.12 -1.91 -8.56
N PRO A 10 -3.81 -2.06 -8.33
CA PRO A 10 -3.24 -1.85 -7.01
C PRO A 10 -3.49 -0.42 -6.53
N ILE A 11 -3.55 -0.24 -5.21
CA ILE A 11 -3.47 1.07 -4.59
C ILE A 11 -2.13 1.23 -3.86
N LEU A 12 -1.61 2.45 -3.86
CA LEU A 12 -0.43 2.85 -3.13
C LEU A 12 -0.84 3.59 -1.84
N ALA A 13 -0.59 2.98 -0.69
CA ALA A 13 -0.87 3.57 0.61
C ALA A 13 0.40 4.23 1.18
N CYS A 14 0.48 5.56 1.04
CA CYS A 14 1.57 6.38 1.59
C CYS A 14 1.35 6.63 3.08
N LEU A 15 1.96 5.81 3.93
CA LEU A 15 1.73 5.78 5.36
C LEU A 15 2.44 6.93 6.08
N SER A 16 1.65 7.72 6.78
CA SER A 16 2.06 8.83 7.65
C SER A 16 1.01 9.06 8.74
N PRO A 17 1.27 9.89 9.78
CA PRO A 17 0.26 10.30 10.74
C PRO A 17 -0.95 10.97 10.08
N ALA A 18 -0.72 11.79 9.06
CA ALA A 18 -1.78 12.46 8.31
C ALA A 18 -2.65 11.45 7.53
N TYR A 19 -2.03 10.46 6.88
CA TYR A 19 -2.74 9.37 6.21
C TYR A 19 -3.63 8.62 7.21
N ARG A 20 -3.10 8.28 8.39
CA ARG A 20 -3.85 7.57 9.44
C ARG A 20 -5.01 8.39 10.01
N ALA A 21 -4.89 9.71 10.07
CA ALA A 21 -5.93 10.61 10.57
C ALA A 21 -7.05 10.87 9.53
N SER A 22 -6.80 10.61 8.25
CA SER A 22 -7.75 10.86 7.17
C SER A 22 -8.82 9.77 7.07
N LYS A 23 -10.09 10.15 7.25
CA LYS A 23 -11.23 9.26 7.00
C LYS A 23 -11.35 8.84 5.53
N VAL A 24 -10.91 9.71 4.61
CA VAL A 24 -10.91 9.40 3.17
C VAL A 24 -9.92 8.29 2.88
N CYS A 25 -8.67 8.43 3.35
CA CYS A 25 -7.64 7.41 3.16
C CYS A 25 -8.03 6.07 3.80
N MET A 26 -8.66 6.13 4.99
CA MET A 26 -9.23 4.94 5.64
C MET A 26 -10.30 4.27 4.78
N ALA A 27 -11.25 5.04 4.23
CA ALA A 27 -12.30 4.50 3.37
C ALA A 27 -11.74 3.89 2.07
N GLU A 28 -10.73 4.50 1.46
CA GLU A 28 -10.08 4.01 0.24
C GLU A 28 -9.39 2.66 0.47
N VAL A 29 -8.59 2.54 1.53
CA VAL A 29 -7.85 1.31 1.81
C VAL A 29 -8.77 0.20 2.35
N GLU A 30 -9.83 0.54 3.08
CA GLU A 30 -10.88 -0.41 3.42
C GLU A 30 -11.61 -0.92 2.17
N TYR A 31 -11.94 -0.02 1.24
CA TYR A 31 -12.57 -0.40 -0.03
C TYR A 31 -11.66 -1.33 -0.82
N ALA A 32 -10.36 -1.01 -0.94
CA ALA A 32 -9.39 -1.87 -1.60
C ALA A 32 -9.29 -3.24 -0.93
N ASN A 33 -9.23 -3.29 0.40
CA ASN A 33 -9.16 -4.54 1.16
C ASN A 33 -10.42 -5.40 0.99
N LYS A 34 -11.62 -4.81 1.11
CA LYS A 34 -12.91 -5.49 0.87
C LYS A 34 -13.02 -6.04 -0.55
N ASN A 35 -12.36 -5.37 -1.49
CA ASN A 35 -12.34 -5.72 -2.89
C ASN A 35 -11.16 -6.62 -3.28
N SER A 36 -10.35 -7.10 -2.34
CA SER A 36 -9.13 -7.86 -2.67
C SER A 36 -8.25 -7.15 -3.71
N SER A 37 -8.31 -5.82 -3.79
CA SER A 37 -7.36 -5.03 -4.57
C SER A 37 -6.02 -5.09 -3.85
N PRO A 38 -4.91 -5.31 -4.56
CA PRO A 38 -3.60 -5.27 -3.93
C PRO A 38 -3.34 -3.89 -3.30
N ILE A 39 -2.69 -3.90 -2.13
CA ILE A 39 -2.33 -2.69 -1.39
C ILE A 39 -0.83 -2.73 -1.19
N ILE A 40 -0.13 -1.79 -1.84
CA ILE A 40 1.31 -1.56 -1.70
C ILE A 40 1.48 -0.48 -0.65
N SER A 41 2.16 -0.81 0.44
CA SER A 41 2.26 0.07 1.61
C SER A 41 3.63 0.67 1.69
N VAL A 42 3.69 2.00 1.80
CA VAL A 42 4.96 2.72 1.77
C VAL A 42 5.02 3.72 2.91
N ILE A 43 6.02 3.61 3.77
CA ILE A 43 6.28 4.62 4.81
C ILE A 43 6.96 5.81 4.16
N VAL A 44 6.37 7.00 4.31
CA VAL A 44 6.87 8.25 3.73
C VAL A 44 7.30 9.27 4.79
N GLU A 45 7.16 8.92 6.07
CA GLU A 45 7.54 9.77 7.20
C GLU A 45 8.43 9.02 8.19
N ALA A 46 9.57 9.62 8.53
CA ALA A 46 10.60 8.96 9.30
C ALA A 46 10.09 8.58 10.69
N LYS A 47 10.48 7.39 11.17
CA LYS A 47 10.08 6.83 12.47
C LYS A 47 8.56 6.58 12.60
N TYR A 48 7.80 6.67 11.51
CA TYR A 48 6.40 6.30 11.53
C TYR A 48 6.26 4.80 11.84
N LYS A 49 5.37 4.47 12.78
CA LYS A 49 5.03 3.10 13.12
C LYS A 49 3.57 2.85 12.76
N ILE A 50 3.33 1.75 12.04
CA ILE A 50 1.97 1.30 11.72
C ILE A 50 1.23 1.01 13.01
N GLN A 51 0.09 1.67 13.21
CA GLN A 51 -0.70 1.60 14.44
C GLN A 51 -2.19 1.85 14.19
N GLY A 52 -3.01 1.50 15.18
CA GLY A 52 -4.46 1.67 15.12
C GLY A 52 -5.12 0.85 14.01
N TRP A 53 -6.15 1.42 13.37
CA TRP A 53 -6.91 0.78 12.30
C TRP A 53 -6.03 0.29 11.14
N LEU A 54 -4.94 1.00 10.85
CA LEU A 54 -4.01 0.68 9.79
C LEU A 54 -3.30 -0.66 10.05
N LYS A 55 -3.01 -0.99 11.31
CA LYS A 55 -2.40 -2.28 11.68
C LYS A 55 -3.37 -3.45 11.42
N HIS A 56 -4.67 -3.24 11.50
CA HIS A 56 -5.65 -4.30 11.24
C HIS A 56 -5.82 -4.59 9.74
N ILE A 57 -5.70 -3.56 8.90
CA ILE A 57 -5.83 -3.71 7.45
C ILE A 57 -4.53 -4.19 6.82
N ILE A 58 -3.38 -3.74 7.33
CA ILE A 58 -2.09 -3.96 6.66
C ILE A 58 -1.03 -4.67 7.52
N GLY A 59 -1.33 -5.05 8.77
CA GLY A 59 -0.37 -5.60 9.73
C GLY A 59 0.25 -6.97 9.41
N GLY A 60 -0.09 -7.58 8.27
CA GLY A 60 0.57 -8.78 7.74
C GLY A 60 1.46 -8.52 6.52
N LYS A 61 1.60 -7.25 6.07
CA LYS A 61 2.41 -6.87 4.92
C LYS A 61 3.66 -6.13 5.39
N ASN A 62 4.76 -6.30 4.67
CA ASN A 62 5.98 -5.53 4.88
C ASN A 62 5.85 -4.20 4.12
N PRO A 63 5.71 -3.06 4.82
CA PRO A 63 5.76 -1.77 4.15
C PRO A 63 7.19 -1.48 3.67
N ILE A 64 7.30 -0.89 2.48
CA ILE A 64 8.57 -0.34 1.98
C ILE A 64 8.81 1.00 2.67
N ASP A 65 10.00 1.26 3.20
CA ASP A 65 10.29 2.48 3.95
C ASP A 65 11.14 3.43 3.10
N LEU A 66 10.52 4.47 2.54
CA LEU A 66 11.17 5.52 1.72
C LEU A 66 11.94 6.57 2.56
N THR A 67 12.03 6.35 3.87
CA THR A 67 12.71 7.27 4.78
C THR A 67 14.06 6.76 5.24
N GLN A 68 14.52 5.64 4.67
CA GLN A 68 15.84 5.11 4.95
C GLN A 68 16.91 5.85 4.12
N LYS A 69 18.15 5.36 4.18
CA LYS A 69 19.33 6.14 3.79
C LYS A 69 19.43 6.36 2.27
N ASN A 70 18.76 5.58 1.44
CA ASN A 70 18.85 5.71 -0.01
C ASN A 70 17.47 5.65 -0.67
N PHE A 71 16.86 6.83 -0.76
CA PHE A 71 15.57 7.03 -1.43
C PHE A 71 15.48 6.39 -2.82
N ASN A 72 16.57 6.40 -3.62
CA ASN A 72 16.52 5.84 -4.97
C ASN A 72 16.40 4.32 -4.96
N ASP A 73 17.11 3.64 -4.05
CA ASP A 73 17.03 2.18 -3.91
C ASP A 73 15.64 1.78 -3.39
N GLU A 74 15.12 2.51 -2.42
CA GLU A 74 13.80 2.26 -1.84
C GLU A 74 12.67 2.59 -2.85
N LEU A 75 12.83 3.64 -3.66
CA LEU A 75 11.90 3.95 -4.76
C LEU A 75 11.92 2.85 -5.83
N LEU A 76 13.08 2.30 -6.14
CA LEU A 76 13.20 1.18 -7.06
C LEU A 76 12.44 -0.04 -6.54
N GLU A 77 12.53 -0.35 -5.24
CA GLU A 77 11.75 -1.42 -4.60
C GLU A 77 10.22 -1.18 -4.75
N VAL A 78 9.76 0.06 -4.57
CA VAL A 78 8.34 0.42 -4.79
C VAL A 78 7.93 0.19 -6.24
N LEU A 79 8.76 0.60 -7.20
CA LEU A 79 8.49 0.42 -8.63
C LEU A 79 8.42 -1.05 -9.00
N GLU A 80 9.36 -1.86 -8.52
CA GLU A 80 9.35 -3.31 -8.71
C GLU A 80 8.09 -3.96 -8.13
N GLU A 81 7.63 -3.53 -6.95
CA GLU A 81 6.43 -4.07 -6.32
C GLU A 81 5.16 -3.68 -7.10
N ILE A 82 5.10 -2.46 -7.65
CA ILE A 82 4.03 -2.02 -8.54
C ILE A 82 4.02 -2.87 -9.81
N GLU A 83 5.18 -3.10 -10.41
CA GLU A 83 5.32 -3.93 -11.61
C GLU A 83 4.91 -5.37 -11.34
N LYS A 84 5.40 -6.01 -10.27
CA LYS A 84 5.00 -7.36 -9.87
C LYS A 84 3.49 -7.45 -9.70
N THR A 85 2.90 -6.50 -8.98
CA THR A 85 1.47 -6.50 -8.68
C THR A 85 0.60 -6.24 -9.92
N THR A 86 1.13 -5.52 -10.91
CA THR A 86 0.45 -5.24 -12.17
C THR A 86 0.71 -6.32 -13.23
N SER A 87 1.83 -7.05 -13.12
CA SER A 87 2.29 -8.07 -14.07
C SER A 87 2.04 -9.51 -13.62
N LEU A 88 1.46 -9.75 -12.43
CA LEU A 88 0.85 -11.03 -12.01
C LEU A 88 -0.41 -11.38 -12.84
N ASP A 89 -0.39 -11.00 -14.11
CA ASP A 89 -1.31 -11.31 -15.19
C ASP A 89 -1.14 -12.76 -15.67
#